data_AF-A0A401IHW3-F1
#
_entry.id   AF-A0A401IHW3-F1
#
_cell.length_a   1.000
_cell.length_b   1.000
_cell.length_c   1.000
_cell.angle_alpha   90.00
_cell.angle_beta   90.00
_cell.angle_gamma   90.00
#
_symmetry.space_group_name_H-M   'P 1'
#
loop_
_entity.id
_entity.type
_entity.pdbx_description
1 polymer ?
#
loop_
_entity_poly.entity_id
_entity_poly.type
_entity_poly.pdbx_seq_one_letter_code
_entity_poly.pdbx_strand_id
1 'polypeptide(L)'
;MSKKSLFQFTVIIAGAVFGGFNGATPAMAAFFTGLGDLPGGAFSSGALAVSADGSVVVGSGVTPVGENEAFRWTAESGLVGLGDLPGGNFISTSFGVSADGSVIAGVGSSVSSSTDNGSFPPLEAFRWTAETGLVPLGDLPGGNFFSFSFKVSPDGSVIVGQSSSASGLEAFRWTADTGIVGLGDLPGGLFNSVATSTSNDGSIIVGSGSSNNGVEAFIWRADTGLVGLGDLAGGDFFSRATDISTDGSIIVGRSSSANSSAGGLPISDTSGTEAFIWSADTGLVGLGDLPGGNFFSRSFAVSGDGSIVIGQSESDLGIEPFIWDKNSGIRPLRQLFVDLGLDLTGWGALEVADISNDGSTIVGFGVNPDGNIEAWVAGINDTQAVPEPSSVLGLLALGSFGIGLGLKKAKKS
;
A
#
# COMPACT_ATOMS: atom_id res chain seq x y z
N MET A 1 -41.12 54.99 -27.05
CA MET A 1 -40.49 53.67 -27.27
C MET A 1 -38.97 53.84 -27.14
N SER A 2 -38.43 53.48 -25.98
CA SER A 2 -36.99 53.48 -25.70
C SER A 2 -36.42 52.10 -26.03
N LYS A 3 -35.52 51.99 -27.01
CA LYS A 3 -34.67 50.80 -27.20
C LYS A 3 -33.23 51.17 -26.86
N LYS A 4 -32.73 50.60 -25.76
CA LYS A 4 -31.33 50.64 -25.33
C LYS A 4 -30.52 49.72 -26.24
N SER A 5 -29.39 50.18 -26.77
CA SER A 5 -28.42 49.32 -27.47
C SER A 5 -27.52 48.62 -26.45
N LEU A 6 -27.35 47.31 -26.62
CA LEU A 6 -26.50 46.44 -25.84
C LEU A 6 -25.04 46.62 -26.30
N PHE A 7 -24.10 46.85 -25.37
CA PHE A 7 -22.66 46.74 -25.65
C PHE A 7 -22.22 45.30 -25.37
N GLN A 8 -21.66 44.64 -26.37
CA GLN A 8 -21.07 43.31 -26.27
C GLN A 8 -19.55 43.46 -26.26
N PHE A 9 -18.89 43.15 -25.13
CA PHE A 9 -17.44 43.06 -25.05
C PHE A 9 -17.00 41.66 -25.45
N THR A 10 -16.32 41.53 -26.58
CA THR A 10 -15.59 40.32 -26.95
C THR A 10 -14.18 40.41 -26.37
N VAL A 11 -13.87 39.56 -25.39
CA VAL A 11 -12.49 39.33 -24.96
C VAL A 11 -11.90 38.27 -25.90
N ILE A 12 -10.90 38.65 -26.68
CA ILE A 12 -10.06 37.74 -27.46
C ILE A 12 -9.01 37.20 -26.48
N ILE A 13 -9.16 35.95 -26.03
CA ILE A 13 -8.07 35.22 -25.37
C ILE A 13 -7.22 34.62 -26.46
N ALA A 14 -5.96 35.06 -26.55
CA ALA A 14 -4.94 34.44 -27.37
C ALA A 14 -4.67 33.02 -26.84
N GLY A 15 -4.99 32.01 -27.64
CA GLY A 15 -4.66 30.63 -27.33
C GLY A 15 -3.15 30.41 -27.46
N ALA A 16 -2.47 30.26 -26.32
CA ALA A 16 -1.16 29.62 -26.29
C ALA A 16 -1.38 28.11 -26.43
N VAL A 17 -0.90 27.54 -27.53
CA VAL A 17 -0.79 26.09 -27.73
C VAL A 17 0.22 25.58 -26.70
N PHE A 18 -0.24 24.86 -25.69
CA PHE A 18 0.64 24.09 -24.81
C PHE A 18 1.18 22.90 -25.60
N GLY A 19 2.46 22.99 -25.98
CA GLY A 19 3.23 21.86 -26.47
C GLY A 19 3.35 20.79 -25.38
N GLY A 20 3.31 19.53 -25.81
CA GLY A 20 3.27 18.35 -24.95
C GLY A 20 4.32 18.38 -23.85
N PHE A 21 3.85 18.24 -22.61
CA PHE A 21 4.71 17.84 -21.51
C PHE A 21 5.03 16.35 -21.70
N ASN A 22 6.31 16.05 -21.92
CA ASN A 22 6.86 14.75 -21.53
C ASN A 22 6.57 14.60 -20.04
N GLY A 23 5.71 13.64 -19.68
CA GLY A 23 5.23 13.39 -18.33
C GLY A 23 6.29 12.75 -17.43
N ALA A 24 7.33 13.52 -17.09
CA ALA A 24 8.09 13.27 -15.88
C ALA A 24 7.47 14.15 -14.79
N THR A 25 6.72 13.53 -13.88
CA THR A 25 6.45 14.13 -12.57
C THR A 25 7.80 14.50 -11.95
N PRO A 26 8.02 15.75 -11.49
CA PRO A 26 9.27 16.09 -10.84
C PRO A 26 9.44 15.20 -9.61
N ALA A 27 10.60 14.54 -9.50
CA ALA A 27 10.93 13.72 -8.34
C ALA A 27 10.78 14.58 -7.08
N MET A 28 9.89 14.19 -6.17
CA MET A 28 9.72 14.86 -4.90
C MET A 28 11.01 14.70 -4.10
N ALA A 29 11.57 15.81 -3.60
CA ALA A 29 12.77 15.77 -2.77
C ALA A 29 12.55 14.87 -1.54
N ALA A 30 13.60 14.21 -1.05
CA ALA A 30 13.52 13.36 0.11
C ALA A 30 12.99 14.14 1.34
N PHE A 31 12.07 13.55 2.09
CA PHE A 31 11.38 14.21 3.20
C PHE A 31 10.89 13.20 4.24
N PHE A 32 10.64 13.66 5.46
CA PHE A 32 9.99 12.91 6.53
C PHE A 32 8.98 13.83 7.21
N THR A 33 7.75 13.37 7.40
CA THR A 33 6.68 14.20 7.96
C THR A 33 5.73 13.37 8.81
N GLY A 34 5.54 13.79 10.07
CA GLY A 34 4.44 13.31 10.91
C GLY A 34 3.10 13.86 10.41
N LEU A 35 2.06 13.02 10.42
CA LEU A 35 0.75 13.35 9.87
C LEU A 35 -0.16 14.07 10.87
N GLY A 36 0.21 14.09 12.16
CA GLY A 36 -0.61 14.58 13.26
C GLY A 36 -1.67 13.57 13.72
N ASP A 37 -2.76 14.08 14.27
CA ASP A 37 -3.89 13.32 14.83
C ASP A 37 -5.25 13.80 14.29
N LEU A 38 -6.31 13.05 14.58
CA LEU A 38 -7.67 13.49 14.30
C LEU A 38 -8.12 14.53 15.34
N PRO A 39 -8.71 15.67 14.92
CA PRO A 39 -9.04 16.75 15.85
C PRO A 39 -9.92 16.33 17.03
N GLY A 40 -9.46 16.67 18.24
CA GLY A 40 -10.21 16.51 19.48
C GLY A 40 -10.10 15.14 20.14
N GLY A 41 -9.42 14.18 19.52
CA GLY A 41 -9.06 12.90 20.13
C GLY A 41 -7.79 12.95 20.96
N ALA A 42 -7.34 11.77 21.40
CA ALA A 42 -5.97 11.61 21.88
C ALA A 42 -5.01 11.72 20.69
N PHE A 43 -3.83 12.31 20.90
CA PHE A 43 -2.81 12.40 19.86
C PHE A 43 -2.26 10.99 19.55
N SER A 44 -2.89 10.33 18.60
CA SER A 44 -2.56 8.98 18.17
C SER A 44 -3.09 8.74 16.76
N SER A 45 -2.20 8.37 15.85
CA SER A 45 -2.54 7.97 14.48
C SER A 45 -1.58 6.88 13.98
N GLY A 46 -2.05 6.06 13.04
CA GLY A 46 -1.22 5.09 12.35
C GLY A 46 -1.57 5.01 10.87
N ALA A 47 -0.58 5.18 10.00
CA ALA A 47 -0.73 4.94 8.57
C ALA A 47 -0.56 3.45 8.26
N LEU A 48 -1.44 2.93 7.42
CA LEU A 48 -1.53 1.50 7.10
C LEU A 48 -1.42 1.21 5.60
N ALA A 49 -1.75 2.17 4.73
CA ALA A 49 -1.56 2.04 3.28
C ALA A 49 -1.35 3.39 2.58
N VAL A 50 -0.75 3.35 1.40
CA VAL A 50 -0.43 4.53 0.58
C VAL A 50 -0.79 4.32 -0.90
N SER A 51 -1.23 5.39 -1.58
CA SER A 51 -1.51 5.37 -3.03
C SER A 51 -0.24 5.17 -3.86
N ALA A 52 -0.42 4.83 -5.15
CA ALA A 52 0.68 4.47 -6.04
C ALA A 52 1.75 5.57 -6.21
N ASP A 53 1.35 6.82 -6.04
CA ASP A 53 2.17 8.03 -6.15
C ASP A 53 2.53 8.67 -4.80
N GLY A 54 2.17 8.03 -3.67
CA GLY A 54 2.45 8.58 -2.35
C GLY A 54 1.53 9.72 -1.88
N SER A 55 0.58 10.17 -2.71
CA SER A 55 -0.20 11.40 -2.45
C SER A 55 -1.37 11.22 -1.46
N VAL A 56 -1.85 9.99 -1.28
CA VAL A 56 -2.93 9.64 -0.37
C VAL A 56 -2.46 8.58 0.60
N VAL A 57 -2.62 8.86 1.89
CA VAL A 57 -2.30 7.92 2.98
C VAL A 57 -3.57 7.61 3.75
N VAL A 58 -3.77 6.34 4.09
CA VAL A 58 -4.93 5.87 4.84
C VAL A 58 -4.50 5.06 6.06
N GLY A 59 -5.37 5.02 7.07
CA GLY A 59 -5.09 4.31 8.31
C GLY A 59 -6.19 4.53 9.34
N SER A 60 -5.81 4.70 10.61
CA SER A 60 -6.72 5.05 11.70
C SER A 60 -6.13 6.09 12.65
N GLY A 61 -7.00 6.96 13.18
CA GLY A 61 -6.68 7.88 14.27
C GLY A 61 -7.69 7.74 15.42
N VAL A 62 -7.37 8.34 16.56
CA VAL A 62 -8.24 8.30 17.75
C VAL A 62 -9.19 9.49 17.76
N THR A 63 -10.47 9.23 18.04
CA THR A 63 -11.54 10.23 18.08
C THR A 63 -11.70 10.87 19.47
N PRO A 64 -12.50 11.95 19.62
CA PRO A 64 -12.78 12.55 20.93
C PRO A 64 -13.42 11.61 21.96
N VAL A 65 -14.07 10.53 21.51
CA VAL A 65 -14.69 9.53 22.38
C VAL A 65 -13.77 8.34 22.68
N GLY A 66 -12.53 8.36 22.17
CA GLY A 66 -11.52 7.33 22.42
C GLY A 66 -11.60 6.11 21.48
N GLU A 67 -12.46 6.16 20.46
CA GLU A 67 -12.59 5.10 19.45
C GLU A 67 -11.72 5.37 18.22
N ASN A 68 -11.38 4.32 17.47
CA ASN A 68 -10.63 4.43 16.22
C ASN A 68 -11.54 4.88 15.06
N GLU A 69 -11.07 5.83 14.28
CA GLU A 69 -11.70 6.26 13.03
C GLU A 69 -10.72 6.17 11.87
N ALA A 70 -11.17 5.57 10.77
CA ALA A 70 -10.44 5.52 9.52
C ALA A 70 -10.22 6.95 9.01
N PHE A 71 -9.01 7.24 8.53
CA PHE A 71 -8.73 8.54 7.93
C PHE A 71 -8.29 8.42 6.47
N ARG A 72 -8.41 9.53 5.76
CA ARG A 72 -7.72 9.81 4.51
C ARG A 72 -6.90 11.08 4.68
N TRP A 73 -5.59 10.98 4.45
CA TRP A 73 -4.66 12.09 4.49
C TRP A 73 -4.23 12.49 3.09
N THR A 74 -4.09 13.80 2.87
CA THR A 74 -3.35 14.37 1.74
C THR A 74 -2.56 15.59 2.23
N ALA A 75 -1.54 16.00 1.49
CA ALA A 75 -0.78 17.20 1.81
C ALA A 75 -1.64 18.48 1.83
N GLU A 76 -2.74 18.52 1.06
CA GLU A 76 -3.64 19.68 0.99
C GLU A 76 -4.62 19.73 2.18
N SER A 77 -5.18 18.57 2.56
CA SER A 77 -6.26 18.49 3.55
C SER A 77 -5.80 18.16 4.96
N GLY A 78 -4.59 17.63 5.14
CA GLY A 78 -4.21 16.95 6.37
C GLY A 78 -5.06 15.69 6.62
N LEU A 79 -5.10 15.22 7.88
CA LEU A 79 -5.90 14.08 8.31
C LEU A 79 -7.39 14.42 8.30
N VAL A 80 -8.16 13.68 7.51
CA VAL A 80 -9.62 13.79 7.48
C VAL A 80 -10.23 12.44 7.83
N GLY A 81 -11.05 12.40 8.89
CA GLY A 81 -11.81 11.22 9.29
C GLY A 81 -12.87 10.84 8.26
N LEU A 82 -13.07 9.54 8.05
CA LEU A 82 -14.04 8.97 7.10
C LEU A 82 -15.40 8.65 7.74
N GLY A 83 -15.51 8.76 9.06
CA GLY A 83 -16.67 8.34 9.85
C GLY A 83 -16.73 6.84 10.10
N ASP A 84 -17.93 6.34 10.37
CA ASP A 84 -18.24 4.95 10.70
C ASP A 84 -19.34 4.36 9.80
N LEU A 85 -19.52 3.03 9.87
CA LEU A 85 -20.62 2.37 9.19
C LEU A 85 -21.95 2.63 9.93
N PRO A 86 -23.05 2.94 9.22
CA PRO A 86 -24.31 3.28 9.87
C PRO A 86 -24.86 2.18 10.77
N GLY A 87 -25.29 2.57 11.97
CA GLY A 87 -26.07 1.74 12.89
C GLY A 87 -25.27 0.76 13.74
N GLY A 88 -23.94 0.72 13.61
CA GLY A 88 -23.05 0.02 14.54
C GLY A 88 -22.39 0.95 15.56
N ASN A 89 -21.33 0.45 16.20
CA ASN A 89 -20.47 1.28 17.04
C ASN A 89 -19.64 2.22 16.17
N PHE A 90 -19.31 3.40 16.69
CA PHE A 90 -18.43 4.35 16.02
C PHE A 90 -16.99 3.79 16.01
N ILE A 91 -16.67 2.96 15.03
CA ILE A 91 -15.34 2.41 14.83
C ILE A 91 -15.11 2.16 13.34
N SER A 92 -13.96 2.60 12.84
CA SER A 92 -13.50 2.27 11.51
C SER A 92 -11.97 2.25 11.44
N THR A 93 -11.42 1.44 10.53
CA THR A 93 -9.99 1.41 10.21
C THR A 93 -9.84 1.08 8.73
N SER A 94 -8.97 1.80 8.03
CA SER A 94 -8.68 1.55 6.62
C SER A 94 -7.35 0.82 6.44
N PHE A 95 -7.34 -0.20 5.57
CA PHE A 95 -6.18 -1.07 5.32
C PHE A 95 -5.70 -1.04 3.88
N GLY A 96 -6.55 -0.61 2.94
CA GLY A 96 -6.21 -0.58 1.52
C GLY A 96 -6.73 0.68 0.83
N VAL A 97 -5.98 1.12 -0.18
CA VAL A 97 -6.29 2.28 -1.02
C VAL A 97 -5.91 1.99 -2.47
N SER A 98 -6.71 2.47 -3.43
CA SER A 98 -6.41 2.35 -4.87
C SER A 98 -5.24 3.25 -5.30
N ALA A 99 -4.70 3.01 -6.50
CA ALA A 99 -3.53 3.72 -7.01
C ALA A 99 -3.74 5.24 -7.09
N ASP A 100 -4.96 5.68 -7.39
CA ASP A 100 -5.35 7.09 -7.47
C ASP A 100 -5.91 7.65 -6.15
N GLY A 101 -5.98 6.83 -5.10
CA GLY A 101 -6.51 7.23 -3.79
C GLY A 101 -8.00 7.53 -3.74
N SER A 102 -8.77 7.10 -4.75
CA SER A 102 -10.22 7.34 -4.85
C SER A 102 -11.09 6.27 -4.18
N VAL A 103 -10.56 5.04 -4.05
CA VAL A 103 -11.23 3.91 -3.39
C VAL A 103 -10.43 3.50 -2.17
N ILE A 104 -11.11 3.42 -1.02
CA ILE A 104 -10.52 2.97 0.25
C ILE A 104 -11.33 1.79 0.76
N ALA A 105 -10.66 0.78 1.30
CA ALA A 105 -11.31 -0.34 1.96
C ALA A 105 -10.74 -0.55 3.36
N GLY A 106 -11.59 -1.10 4.21
CA GLY A 106 -11.23 -1.38 5.58
C GLY A 106 -12.33 -2.14 6.32
N VAL A 107 -12.42 -1.89 7.61
CA VAL A 107 -13.39 -2.53 8.50
C VAL A 107 -14.04 -1.50 9.41
N GLY A 108 -15.31 -1.69 9.72
CA GLY A 108 -16.03 -0.93 10.73
C GLY A 108 -17.08 -1.77 11.44
N SER A 109 -17.92 -1.17 12.27
CA SER A 109 -19.05 -1.85 12.91
C SER A 109 -20.37 -1.37 12.30
N SER A 110 -21.24 -2.29 11.90
CA SER A 110 -22.56 -1.99 11.35
C SER A 110 -23.70 -2.49 12.23
N VAL A 111 -24.94 -2.16 11.86
CA VAL A 111 -26.13 -2.73 12.52
C VAL A 111 -26.16 -4.27 12.44
N SER A 112 -25.67 -4.85 11.35
CA SER A 112 -25.67 -6.29 11.14
C SER A 112 -24.64 -6.96 12.03
N SER A 113 -23.42 -6.40 12.09
CA SER A 113 -22.35 -6.97 12.89
C SER A 113 -22.57 -6.77 14.39
N SER A 114 -23.13 -5.63 14.81
CA SER A 114 -23.36 -5.29 16.23
C SER A 114 -24.46 -6.13 16.89
N THR A 115 -25.32 -6.78 16.11
CA THR A 115 -26.38 -7.66 16.62
C THR A 115 -25.98 -9.13 16.64
N ASP A 116 -24.82 -9.46 16.07
CA ASP A 116 -24.27 -10.80 16.15
C ASP A 116 -23.60 -11.04 17.51
N ASN A 117 -23.95 -12.15 18.16
CA ASN A 117 -23.31 -12.60 19.41
C ASN A 117 -22.23 -13.66 19.13
N GLY A 118 -21.68 -13.65 17.91
CA GLY A 118 -20.62 -14.53 17.45
C GLY A 118 -19.31 -14.34 18.22
N SER A 119 -18.33 -15.21 17.93
CA SER A 119 -17.02 -15.21 18.61
C SER A 119 -16.06 -14.12 18.10
N PHE A 120 -16.43 -13.38 17.06
CA PHE A 120 -15.62 -12.31 16.50
C PHE A 120 -16.13 -10.94 16.94
N PRO A 121 -15.27 -9.91 17.03
CA PRO A 121 -15.74 -8.54 17.20
C PRO A 121 -16.70 -8.18 16.05
N PRO A 122 -17.68 -7.29 16.31
CA PRO A 122 -18.76 -6.97 15.37
C PRO A 122 -18.22 -6.13 14.20
N LEU A 123 -17.51 -6.78 13.28
CA LEU A 123 -16.77 -6.17 12.19
C LEU A 123 -17.38 -6.51 10.83
N GLU A 124 -17.46 -5.50 9.97
CA GLU A 124 -17.87 -5.61 8.58
C GLU A 124 -16.91 -4.86 7.68
N ALA A 125 -16.51 -5.49 6.58
CA ALA A 125 -15.71 -4.86 5.55
C ALA A 125 -16.51 -3.73 4.89
N PHE A 126 -15.83 -2.63 4.57
CA PHE A 126 -16.42 -1.51 3.84
C PHE A 126 -15.64 -1.17 2.57
N ARG A 127 -16.33 -0.48 1.67
CA ARG A 127 -15.73 0.33 0.60
C ARG A 127 -16.13 1.79 0.79
N TRP A 128 -15.17 2.69 0.64
CA TRP A 128 -15.37 4.12 0.68
C TRP A 128 -15.02 4.75 -0.66
N THR A 129 -15.82 5.73 -1.05
CA THR A 129 -15.50 6.74 -2.08
C THR A 129 -16.01 8.10 -1.62
N ALA A 130 -15.50 9.17 -2.20
CA ALA A 130 -15.97 10.52 -1.88
C ALA A 130 -17.47 10.70 -2.18
N GLU A 131 -17.99 10.00 -3.20
CA GLU A 131 -19.37 10.08 -3.64
C GLU A 131 -20.34 9.34 -2.71
N THR A 132 -19.93 8.18 -2.19
CA THR A 132 -20.83 7.28 -1.45
C THR A 132 -20.61 7.29 0.06
N GLY A 133 -19.48 7.80 0.53
CA GLY A 133 -19.03 7.55 1.90
C GLY A 133 -18.76 6.07 2.14
N LEU A 134 -18.78 5.65 3.41
CA LEU A 134 -18.59 4.26 3.83
C LEU A 134 -19.80 3.40 3.46
N VAL A 135 -19.59 2.42 2.60
CA VAL A 135 -20.60 1.44 2.17
C VAL A 135 -20.21 0.05 2.69
N PRO A 136 -21.07 -0.62 3.46
CA PRO A 136 -20.81 -1.98 3.92
C PRO A 136 -20.79 -2.98 2.75
N LEU A 137 -19.93 -4.00 2.83
CA LEU A 137 -19.80 -5.03 1.79
C LEU A 137 -20.64 -6.29 2.04
N GLY A 138 -21.20 -6.46 3.24
CA GLY A 138 -21.81 -7.71 3.68
C GLY A 138 -20.80 -8.76 4.12
N ASP A 139 -21.24 -10.01 4.20
CA ASP A 139 -20.48 -11.19 4.56
C ASP A 139 -20.79 -12.37 3.63
N LEU A 140 -20.03 -13.46 3.77
CA LEU A 140 -20.36 -14.74 3.16
C LEU A 140 -21.52 -15.41 3.90
N PRO A 141 -22.44 -16.08 3.18
CA PRO A 141 -23.59 -16.69 3.83
C PRO A 141 -23.21 -17.94 4.64
N GLY A 142 -23.97 -18.18 5.71
CA GLY A 142 -23.99 -19.44 6.47
C GLY A 142 -23.01 -19.51 7.65
N GLY A 143 -22.17 -18.50 7.85
CA GLY A 143 -21.35 -18.31 9.05
C GLY A 143 -21.95 -17.30 10.04
N ASN A 144 -21.14 -16.92 11.03
CA ASN A 144 -21.38 -15.70 11.84
C ASN A 144 -21.20 -14.47 10.96
N PHE A 145 -21.86 -13.36 11.29
CA PHE A 145 -21.77 -12.15 10.49
C PHE A 145 -20.40 -11.51 10.66
N PHE A 146 -19.53 -11.70 9.66
CA PHE A 146 -18.16 -11.22 9.72
C PHE A 146 -17.55 -11.07 8.33
N SER A 147 -16.96 -9.91 8.08
CA SER A 147 -16.05 -9.68 6.97
C SER A 147 -14.97 -8.66 7.35
N PHE A 148 -13.79 -8.84 6.77
CA PHE A 148 -12.63 -7.98 7.00
C PHE A 148 -11.87 -7.80 5.69
N SER A 149 -11.71 -6.57 5.22
CA SER A 149 -10.93 -6.28 4.01
C SER A 149 -9.51 -5.81 4.34
N PHE A 150 -8.54 -6.26 3.55
CA PHE A 150 -7.12 -5.95 3.74
C PHE A 150 -6.55 -5.08 2.62
N LYS A 151 -6.97 -5.26 1.37
CA LYS A 151 -6.41 -4.55 0.22
C LYS A 151 -7.47 -4.21 -0.83
N VAL A 152 -7.24 -3.11 -1.53
CA VAL A 152 -7.94 -2.71 -2.76
C VAL A 152 -6.96 -2.92 -3.92
N SER A 153 -7.42 -3.44 -5.06
CA SER A 153 -6.59 -3.47 -6.26
C SER A 153 -6.20 -2.04 -6.68
N PRO A 154 -5.02 -1.84 -7.26
CA PRO A 154 -4.59 -0.54 -7.78
C PRO A 154 -5.64 0.15 -8.69
N ASP A 155 -6.38 -0.59 -9.51
CA ASP A 155 -7.46 -0.05 -10.35
C ASP A 155 -8.78 0.28 -9.60
N GLY A 156 -8.86 0.00 -8.30
CA GLY A 156 -10.01 0.27 -7.44
C GLY A 156 -11.21 -0.66 -7.62
N SER A 157 -11.10 -1.68 -8.48
CA SER A 157 -12.24 -2.53 -8.88
C SER A 157 -12.44 -3.78 -8.02
N VAL A 158 -11.41 -4.24 -7.33
CA VAL A 158 -11.41 -5.45 -6.51
C VAL A 158 -11.03 -5.14 -5.07
N ILE A 159 -11.75 -5.72 -4.12
CA ILE A 159 -11.39 -5.70 -2.69
C ILE A 159 -11.19 -7.14 -2.24
N VAL A 160 -10.12 -7.41 -1.49
CA VAL A 160 -9.82 -8.75 -0.97
C VAL A 160 -9.76 -8.76 0.55
N GLY A 161 -10.05 -9.92 1.12
CA GLY A 161 -10.06 -10.07 2.56
C GLY A 161 -10.43 -11.46 3.03
N GLN A 162 -11.06 -11.54 4.19
CA GLN A 162 -11.61 -12.77 4.77
C GLN A 162 -13.04 -12.55 5.28
N SER A 163 -13.86 -13.60 5.24
CA SER A 163 -15.23 -13.58 5.73
C SER A 163 -15.63 -14.96 6.26
N SER A 164 -16.59 -15.01 7.18
CA SER A 164 -17.07 -16.27 7.74
C SER A 164 -18.11 -16.90 6.82
N SER A 165 -17.87 -18.12 6.34
CA SER A 165 -18.82 -18.93 5.57
C SER A 165 -19.35 -20.11 6.39
N ALA A 166 -20.27 -20.88 5.82
CA ALA A 166 -20.76 -22.13 6.43
C ALA A 166 -19.65 -23.17 6.71
N SER A 167 -18.52 -23.06 6.01
CA SER A 167 -17.40 -24.01 6.13
C SER A 167 -16.32 -23.55 7.13
N GLY A 168 -16.28 -22.26 7.45
CA GLY A 168 -15.24 -21.66 8.28
C GLY A 168 -14.85 -20.27 7.80
N LEU A 169 -13.69 -19.79 8.23
CA LEU A 169 -13.15 -18.51 7.77
C LEU A 169 -12.55 -18.69 6.36
N GLU A 170 -12.86 -17.79 5.44
CA GLU A 170 -12.51 -17.97 4.04
C GLU A 170 -12.06 -16.66 3.41
N ALA A 171 -11.00 -16.72 2.62
CA ALA A 171 -10.55 -15.65 1.76
C ALA A 171 -11.68 -15.27 0.81
N PHE A 172 -11.87 -13.97 0.57
CA PHE A 172 -12.86 -13.49 -0.38
C PHE A 172 -12.25 -12.56 -1.43
N ARG A 173 -12.96 -12.48 -2.54
CA ARG A 173 -12.83 -11.44 -3.57
C ARG A 173 -14.18 -10.73 -3.73
N TRP A 174 -14.18 -9.41 -3.62
CA TRP A 174 -15.35 -8.57 -3.83
C TRP A 174 -15.20 -7.76 -5.12
N THR A 175 -16.29 -7.64 -5.87
CA THR A 175 -16.48 -6.62 -6.91
C THR A 175 -17.88 -6.03 -6.79
N ALA A 176 -18.09 -4.88 -7.43
CA ALA A 176 -19.40 -4.25 -7.49
C ALA A 176 -20.48 -5.15 -8.12
N ASP A 177 -20.11 -6.01 -9.06
CA ASP A 177 -21.04 -6.86 -9.81
C ASP A 177 -21.46 -8.12 -9.04
N THR A 178 -20.55 -8.69 -8.25
CA THR A 178 -20.77 -9.99 -7.60
C THR A 178 -20.97 -9.91 -6.09
N GLY A 179 -20.65 -8.78 -5.47
CA GLY A 179 -20.49 -8.73 -4.01
C GLY A 179 -19.33 -9.62 -3.55
N ILE A 180 -19.35 -10.01 -2.28
CA ILE A 180 -18.34 -10.91 -1.69
C ILE A 180 -18.51 -12.32 -2.25
N VAL A 181 -17.44 -12.87 -2.83
CA VAL A 181 -17.35 -14.26 -3.30
C VAL A 181 -16.18 -14.95 -2.59
N GLY A 182 -16.44 -16.11 -1.99
CA GLY A 182 -15.44 -16.93 -1.32
C GLY A 182 -14.49 -17.62 -2.30
N LEU A 183 -13.22 -17.74 -1.94
CA LEU A 183 -12.17 -18.35 -2.77
C LEU A 183 -11.87 -19.81 -2.43
N GLY A 184 -12.48 -20.32 -1.36
CA GLY A 184 -12.19 -21.60 -0.73
C GLY A 184 -11.01 -21.53 0.22
N ASP A 185 -10.49 -22.69 0.57
CA ASP A 185 -9.21 -22.87 1.26
C ASP A 185 -8.38 -23.94 0.54
N LEU A 186 -7.09 -24.02 0.89
CA LEU A 186 -6.23 -25.10 0.44
C LEU A 186 -6.73 -26.46 0.95
N PRO A 187 -6.55 -27.54 0.18
CA PRO A 187 -7.06 -28.85 0.57
C PRO A 187 -6.25 -29.48 1.71
N GLY A 188 -6.95 -30.18 2.60
CA GLY A 188 -6.37 -31.07 3.62
C GLY A 188 -6.24 -30.46 5.03
N GLY A 189 -6.23 -29.13 5.15
CA GLY A 189 -6.17 -28.47 6.44
C GLY A 189 -7.53 -28.18 7.08
N LEU A 190 -7.49 -27.39 8.17
CA LEU A 190 -8.68 -26.74 8.71
C LEU A 190 -9.14 -25.67 7.74
N PHE A 191 -10.43 -25.56 7.43
CA PHE A 191 -10.95 -24.54 6.51
C PHE A 191 -10.74 -23.12 7.06
N ASN A 192 -9.62 -22.50 6.65
CA ASN A 192 -9.16 -21.21 7.12
C ASN A 192 -8.18 -20.60 6.11
N SER A 193 -8.69 -19.67 5.30
CA SER A 193 -7.90 -18.89 4.35
C SER A 193 -8.11 -17.38 4.52
N VAL A 194 -7.10 -16.62 4.13
CA VAL A 194 -7.07 -15.15 4.18
C VAL A 194 -6.42 -14.63 2.92
N ALA A 195 -7.07 -13.71 2.20
CA ALA A 195 -6.44 -12.94 1.13
C ALA A 195 -5.90 -11.62 1.68
N THR A 196 -4.62 -11.33 1.45
CA THR A 196 -3.92 -10.17 2.01
C THR A 196 -3.62 -9.10 0.96
N SER A 197 -3.39 -9.49 -0.30
CA SER A 197 -3.09 -8.55 -1.39
C SER A 197 -3.49 -9.09 -2.76
N THR A 198 -3.42 -8.24 -3.78
CA THR A 198 -3.94 -8.53 -5.13
C THR A 198 -3.21 -7.71 -6.21
N SER A 199 -3.11 -8.24 -7.43
CA SER A 199 -2.51 -7.55 -8.58
C SER A 199 -3.31 -6.32 -9.03
N ASN A 200 -2.80 -5.55 -10.01
CA ASN A 200 -3.40 -4.31 -10.51
C ASN A 200 -4.92 -4.38 -10.78
N ASP A 201 -5.35 -5.47 -11.42
CA ASP A 201 -6.72 -5.75 -11.84
C ASP A 201 -7.45 -6.77 -10.92
N GLY A 202 -6.76 -7.17 -9.85
CA GLY A 202 -7.16 -8.23 -8.94
C GLY A 202 -7.47 -9.59 -9.57
N SER A 203 -6.78 -9.93 -10.67
CA SER A 203 -6.81 -11.26 -11.29
C SER A 203 -5.93 -12.28 -10.57
N ILE A 204 -4.92 -11.82 -9.84
CA ILE A 204 -4.04 -12.64 -9.00
C ILE A 204 -4.22 -12.18 -7.55
N ILE A 205 -4.60 -13.10 -6.67
CA ILE A 205 -4.78 -12.82 -5.23
C ILE A 205 -3.80 -13.67 -4.45
N VAL A 206 -3.19 -13.09 -3.41
CA VAL A 206 -2.26 -13.80 -2.53
C VAL A 206 -2.70 -13.69 -1.08
N GLY A 207 -2.18 -14.60 -0.27
CA GLY A 207 -2.43 -14.62 1.17
C GLY A 207 -1.95 -15.92 1.76
N SER A 208 -2.72 -16.48 2.71
CA SER A 208 -2.39 -17.77 3.32
C SER A 208 -3.62 -18.65 3.50
N GLY A 209 -3.45 -19.96 3.37
CA GLY A 209 -4.46 -20.98 3.61
C GLY A 209 -3.90 -22.14 4.41
N SER A 210 -4.76 -23.06 4.81
CA SER A 210 -4.36 -24.22 5.62
C SER A 210 -4.35 -25.49 4.77
N SER A 211 -3.17 -26.07 4.56
CA SER A 211 -3.02 -27.34 3.85
C SER A 211 -2.82 -28.52 4.81
N ASN A 212 -2.72 -29.72 4.26
CA ASN A 212 -2.37 -30.94 5.00
C ASN A 212 -1.01 -30.84 5.72
N ASN A 213 -0.12 -29.94 5.28
CA ASN A 213 1.23 -29.79 5.82
C ASN A 213 1.31 -28.67 6.88
N GLY A 214 0.40 -27.70 6.83
CA GLY A 214 0.37 -26.55 7.72
C GLY A 214 -0.17 -25.30 7.02
N VAL A 215 0.05 -24.13 7.62
CA VAL A 215 -0.34 -22.85 7.00
C VAL A 215 0.70 -22.48 5.95
N GLU A 216 0.27 -22.23 4.71
CA GLU A 216 1.16 -21.79 3.65
C GLU A 216 0.59 -20.62 2.86
N ALA A 217 1.49 -19.86 2.25
CA ALA A 217 1.16 -18.83 1.30
C ALA A 217 0.48 -19.47 0.07
N PHE A 218 -0.46 -18.75 -0.54
CA PHE A 218 -1.08 -19.19 -1.79
C PHE A 218 -1.02 -18.12 -2.86
N ILE A 219 -1.22 -18.57 -4.11
CA ILE A 219 -1.70 -17.74 -5.21
C ILE A 219 -3.06 -18.27 -5.67
N TRP A 220 -4.02 -17.38 -5.83
CA TRP A 220 -5.30 -17.65 -6.44
C TRP A 220 -5.39 -17.00 -7.82
N ARG A 221 -5.92 -17.76 -8.79
CA ARG A 221 -6.42 -17.27 -10.07
C ARG A 221 -7.75 -17.95 -10.36
N ALA A 222 -8.61 -17.30 -11.13
CA ALA A 222 -9.94 -17.85 -11.44
C ALA A 222 -9.90 -19.20 -12.18
N ASP A 223 -8.86 -19.45 -12.99
CA ASP A 223 -8.69 -20.67 -13.78
C ASP A 223 -8.03 -21.81 -13.01
N THR A 224 -7.19 -21.51 -12.02
CA THR A 224 -6.47 -22.53 -11.22
C THR A 224 -7.04 -22.75 -9.83
N GLY A 225 -7.83 -21.82 -9.30
CA GLY A 225 -8.19 -21.76 -7.88
C GLY A 225 -6.98 -21.44 -7.00
N LEU A 226 -7.06 -21.82 -5.73
CA LEU A 226 -5.98 -21.67 -4.74
C LEU A 226 -4.86 -22.69 -4.99
N VAL A 227 -3.64 -22.19 -5.15
CA VAL A 227 -2.42 -22.99 -5.30
C VAL A 227 -1.45 -22.59 -4.18
N GLY A 228 -1.09 -23.54 -3.33
CA GLY A 228 -0.09 -23.34 -2.27
C GLY A 228 1.31 -23.11 -2.84
N LEU A 229 2.08 -22.25 -2.19
CA LEU A 229 3.45 -21.92 -2.57
C LEU A 229 4.51 -22.75 -1.82
N GLY A 230 4.12 -23.46 -0.76
CA GLY A 230 5.06 -24.11 0.15
C GLY A 230 5.78 -23.13 1.08
N ASP A 231 6.91 -23.57 1.61
CA ASP A 231 7.72 -22.90 2.64
C ASP A 231 9.19 -22.80 2.22
N LEU A 232 9.97 -22.01 2.97
CA LEU A 232 11.43 -22.03 2.87
C LEU A 232 11.96 -23.33 3.48
N ALA A 233 12.96 -23.92 2.82
CA ALA A 233 13.48 -25.21 3.24
C ALA A 233 14.15 -25.18 4.63
N GLY A 234 13.92 -26.25 5.40
CA GLY A 234 14.64 -26.56 6.63
C GLY A 234 14.04 -26.00 7.92
N GLY A 235 12.91 -25.28 7.85
CA GLY A 235 12.10 -24.89 9.00
C GLY A 235 10.88 -25.79 9.21
N ASP A 236 10.00 -25.40 10.14
CA ASP A 236 8.64 -25.93 10.22
C ASP A 236 7.85 -25.51 8.97
N PHE A 237 6.89 -26.33 8.52
CA PHE A 237 6.08 -26.00 7.34
C PHE A 237 5.18 -24.80 7.63
N PHE A 238 5.64 -23.61 7.21
CA PHE A 238 4.94 -22.36 7.42
C PHE A 238 5.34 -21.30 6.39
N SER A 239 4.35 -20.67 5.77
CA SER A 239 4.53 -19.41 5.05
C SER A 239 3.25 -18.58 5.01
N ARG A 240 3.40 -17.27 4.80
CA ARG A 240 2.30 -16.34 4.51
C ARG A 240 2.77 -15.28 3.54
N ALA A 241 2.03 -15.06 2.46
CA ALA A 241 2.20 -13.87 1.63
C ALA A 241 1.58 -12.67 2.35
N THR A 242 2.23 -11.51 2.24
CA THR A 242 1.71 -10.24 2.74
C THR A 242 1.34 -9.32 1.60
N ASP A 243 2.15 -9.27 0.54
CA ASP A 243 1.96 -8.35 -0.57
C ASP A 243 2.46 -8.90 -1.93
N ILE A 244 2.05 -8.25 -3.03
CA ILE A 244 2.36 -8.62 -4.40
C ILE A 244 2.63 -7.39 -5.28
N SER A 245 3.58 -7.48 -6.21
CA SER A 245 3.84 -6.43 -7.20
C SER A 245 2.64 -6.19 -8.10
N THR A 246 2.59 -5.01 -8.73
CA THR A 246 1.45 -4.56 -9.56
C THR A 246 1.14 -5.54 -10.70
N ASP A 247 2.18 -6.10 -11.32
CA ASP A 247 2.08 -7.08 -12.41
C ASP A 247 1.83 -8.53 -11.94
N GLY A 248 1.82 -8.76 -10.63
CA GLY A 248 1.62 -10.08 -10.04
C GLY A 248 2.81 -11.03 -10.13
N SER A 249 4.00 -10.55 -10.50
CA SER A 249 5.18 -11.41 -10.74
C SER A 249 6.01 -11.66 -9.48
N ILE A 250 5.99 -10.74 -8.51
CA ILE A 250 6.76 -10.80 -7.27
C ILE A 250 5.82 -10.81 -6.08
N ILE A 251 5.97 -11.81 -5.20
CA ILE A 251 5.21 -11.94 -3.95
C ILE A 251 6.19 -11.87 -2.79
N VAL A 252 5.82 -11.16 -1.74
CA VAL A 252 6.63 -11.08 -0.50
C VAL A 252 5.84 -11.55 0.69
N GLY A 253 6.55 -11.91 1.75
CA GLY A 253 5.94 -12.25 3.02
C GLY A 253 6.94 -12.82 4.00
N ARG A 254 6.52 -13.83 4.75
CA ARG A 254 7.37 -14.52 5.73
C ARG A 254 7.18 -16.02 5.70
N SER A 255 8.23 -16.76 6.01
CA SER A 255 8.22 -18.21 6.10
C SER A 255 9.19 -18.68 7.17
N SER A 256 8.92 -19.82 7.80
CA SER A 256 9.91 -20.46 8.67
C SER A 256 11.03 -21.03 7.82
N SER A 257 12.28 -20.92 8.27
CA SER A 257 13.46 -21.39 7.54
C SER A 257 14.43 -22.15 8.45
N ALA A 258 15.46 -22.76 7.87
CA ALA A 258 16.53 -23.42 8.63
C ALA A 258 17.26 -22.51 9.64
N ASN A 259 17.20 -21.19 9.43
CA ASN A 259 17.85 -20.19 10.26
C ASN A 259 16.91 -19.61 11.33
N SER A 260 15.60 -19.81 11.16
CA SER A 260 14.60 -19.38 12.14
C SER A 260 14.83 -20.09 13.48
N SER A 261 14.88 -19.34 14.58
CA SER A 261 15.16 -19.91 15.90
C SER A 261 14.09 -20.91 16.33
N ALA A 262 14.43 -22.20 16.23
CA ALA A 262 13.60 -23.30 16.74
C ALA A 262 13.58 -23.25 18.27
N GLY A 263 12.61 -22.57 18.89
CA GLY A 263 12.66 -22.43 20.35
C GLY A 263 11.50 -21.82 21.13
N GLY A 264 10.34 -21.52 20.55
CA GLY A 264 9.30 -20.84 21.34
C GLY A 264 7.87 -21.06 20.90
N LEU A 265 7.29 -22.24 21.23
CA LEU A 265 5.85 -22.57 21.24
C LEU A 265 5.07 -22.30 19.92
N PRO A 266 3.93 -22.95 19.68
CA PRO A 266 3.17 -22.67 18.48
C PRO A 266 2.55 -21.27 18.59
N ILE A 267 2.57 -20.53 17.47
CA ILE A 267 1.67 -19.42 17.13
C ILE A 267 1.70 -18.16 18.02
N SER A 268 2.80 -17.40 18.01
CA SER A 268 2.72 -15.93 18.09
C SER A 268 3.32 -15.31 16.82
N ASP A 269 2.87 -14.11 16.47
CA ASP A 269 3.27 -13.38 15.25
C ASP A 269 4.74 -12.93 15.22
N THR A 270 5.55 -13.35 16.19
CA THR A 270 6.81 -12.72 16.61
C THR A 270 7.96 -13.73 16.79
N SER A 271 7.78 -15.03 16.53
CA SER A 271 8.85 -16.02 16.64
C SER A 271 9.35 -16.53 15.28
N GLY A 272 10.67 -16.43 15.07
CA GLY A 272 11.47 -17.18 14.10
C GLY A 272 10.87 -17.32 12.69
N THR A 273 10.79 -16.22 11.95
CA THR A 273 10.50 -16.27 10.51
C THR A 273 11.59 -15.55 9.73
N GLU A 274 11.67 -15.88 8.45
CA GLU A 274 12.47 -15.20 7.45
C GLU A 274 11.55 -14.53 6.43
N ALA A 275 11.82 -13.28 6.12
CA ALA A 275 11.24 -12.58 5.00
C ALA A 275 11.58 -13.33 3.70
N PHE A 276 10.61 -13.47 2.80
CA PHE A 276 10.86 -14.08 1.49
C PHE A 276 10.43 -13.16 0.35
N ILE A 277 11.04 -13.42 -0.81
CA ILE A 277 10.54 -13.05 -2.13
C ILE A 277 10.24 -14.32 -2.92
N TRP A 278 9.13 -14.33 -3.65
CA TRP A 278 8.73 -15.42 -4.52
C TRP A 278 8.54 -14.91 -5.95
N SER A 279 9.00 -15.71 -6.91
CA SER A 279 8.66 -15.57 -8.32
C SER A 279 8.41 -16.96 -8.91
N ALA A 280 7.70 -17.03 -10.04
CA ALA A 280 7.46 -18.30 -10.73
C ALA A 280 8.77 -19.01 -11.15
N ASP A 281 9.84 -18.26 -11.42
CA ASP A 281 11.12 -18.80 -11.87
C ASP A 281 11.98 -19.33 -10.72
N THR A 282 11.87 -18.73 -9.53
CA THR A 282 12.76 -19.01 -8.40
C THR A 282 12.11 -19.79 -7.26
N GLY A 283 10.77 -19.81 -7.19
CA GLY A 283 10.07 -20.21 -5.96
C GLY A 283 10.36 -19.23 -4.82
N LEU A 284 10.15 -19.68 -3.56
CA LEU A 284 10.47 -18.89 -2.37
C LEU A 284 11.98 -18.78 -2.20
N VAL A 285 12.45 -17.55 -2.04
CA VAL A 285 13.84 -17.21 -1.73
C VAL A 285 13.85 -16.36 -0.47
N GLY A 286 14.58 -16.80 0.55
CA GLY A 286 14.76 -16.04 1.79
C GLY A 286 15.60 -14.79 1.59
N LEU A 287 15.23 -13.71 2.27
CA LEU A 287 15.91 -12.42 2.21
C LEU A 287 17.00 -12.26 3.30
N GLY A 288 17.09 -13.21 4.25
CA GLY A 288 17.94 -13.09 5.44
C GLY A 288 17.36 -12.15 6.49
N ASP A 289 18.23 -11.62 7.35
CA ASP A 289 17.93 -10.72 8.47
C ASP A 289 18.98 -9.60 8.59
N LEU A 290 18.68 -8.63 9.45
CA LEU A 290 19.67 -7.66 9.92
C LEU A 290 20.66 -8.33 10.88
N PRO A 291 21.95 -7.95 10.83
CA PRO A 291 22.94 -8.53 11.72
C PRO A 291 22.77 -8.06 13.18
N GLY A 292 23.16 -8.92 14.12
CA GLY A 292 23.31 -8.61 15.54
C GLY A 292 22.19 -9.15 16.44
N GLY A 293 20.99 -9.34 15.91
CA GLY A 293 19.84 -9.85 16.65
C GLY A 293 19.69 -11.38 16.62
N ASN A 294 18.55 -11.87 17.10
CA ASN A 294 18.08 -13.20 16.71
C ASN A 294 17.73 -13.20 15.22
N PHE A 295 17.87 -14.37 14.58
CA PHE A 295 17.46 -14.51 13.19
C PHE A 295 15.94 -14.35 13.04
N PHE A 296 15.53 -13.18 12.58
CA PHE A 296 14.14 -12.80 12.41
C PHE A 296 14.00 -11.71 11.35
N SER A 297 13.13 -11.96 10.38
CA SER A 297 12.61 -10.96 9.46
C SER A 297 11.21 -11.32 8.95
N ARG A 298 10.47 -10.29 8.50
CA ARG A 298 9.19 -10.42 7.80
C ARG A 298 8.98 -9.23 6.87
N SER A 299 8.58 -9.50 5.62
CA SER A 299 8.17 -8.44 4.70
C SER A 299 6.74 -8.00 4.99
N PHE A 300 6.44 -6.72 4.75
CA PHE A 300 5.10 -6.16 4.82
C PHE A 300 4.59 -5.75 3.45
N ALA A 301 5.40 -5.03 2.67
CA ALA A 301 5.01 -4.50 1.37
C ALA A 301 6.14 -4.54 0.33
N VAL A 302 5.76 -4.47 -0.95
CA VAL A 302 6.67 -4.45 -2.10
C VAL A 302 6.28 -3.37 -3.09
N SER A 303 7.26 -2.71 -3.72
CA SER A 303 7.01 -1.73 -4.78
C SER A 303 6.31 -2.36 -5.99
N GLY A 304 5.70 -1.51 -6.83
CA GLY A 304 4.87 -1.95 -7.95
C GLY A 304 5.64 -2.77 -8.99
N ASP A 305 6.94 -2.52 -9.13
CA ASP A 305 7.87 -3.25 -9.99
C ASP A 305 8.57 -4.44 -9.30
N GLY A 306 8.28 -4.70 -8.02
CA GLY A 306 8.89 -5.79 -7.27
C GLY A 306 10.33 -5.55 -6.79
N SER A 307 10.89 -4.35 -7.01
CA SER A 307 12.33 -4.09 -6.80
C SER A 307 12.71 -3.68 -5.37
N ILE A 308 11.77 -3.11 -4.62
CA ILE A 308 11.97 -2.65 -3.23
C ILE A 308 11.00 -3.38 -2.32
N VAL A 309 11.53 -3.96 -1.25
CA VAL A 309 10.73 -4.64 -0.21
C VAL A 309 10.99 -3.96 1.13
N ILE A 310 9.92 -3.71 1.89
CA ILE A 310 10.00 -3.19 3.25
C ILE A 310 9.39 -4.17 4.24
N GLY A 311 9.84 -4.09 5.48
CA GLY A 311 9.33 -4.93 6.55
C GLY A 311 10.06 -4.68 7.85
N GLN A 312 10.10 -5.69 8.72
CA GLN A 312 10.81 -5.65 9.98
C GLN A 312 11.82 -6.77 10.09
N SER A 313 12.91 -6.49 10.80
CA SER A 313 13.95 -7.46 11.12
C SER A 313 14.52 -7.15 12.50
N GLU A 314 15.06 -8.15 13.18
CA GLU A 314 15.73 -7.96 14.47
C GLU A 314 17.22 -7.66 14.25
N SER A 315 17.75 -6.69 14.99
CA SER A 315 19.18 -6.36 15.05
C SER A 315 19.67 -6.27 16.50
N ASP A 316 20.91 -5.81 16.71
CA ASP A 316 21.42 -5.47 18.05
C ASP A 316 20.58 -4.40 18.79
N LEU A 317 19.72 -3.67 18.07
CA LEU A 317 18.83 -2.63 18.60
C LEU A 317 17.42 -3.15 18.91
N GLY A 318 17.16 -4.44 18.67
CA GLY A 318 15.83 -5.04 18.72
C GLY A 318 15.16 -5.07 17.35
N ILE A 319 13.84 -5.21 17.32
CA ILE A 319 13.06 -5.21 16.07
C ILE A 319 13.02 -3.80 15.49
N GLU A 320 13.45 -3.65 14.25
CA GLU A 320 13.43 -2.38 13.52
C GLU A 320 13.03 -2.55 12.05
N PRO A 321 12.57 -1.47 11.39
CA PRO A 321 12.22 -1.51 9.98
C PRO A 321 13.44 -1.71 9.08
N PHE A 322 13.27 -2.55 8.06
CA PHE A 322 14.25 -2.71 6.99
C PHE A 322 13.70 -2.25 5.64
N ILE A 323 14.64 -1.99 4.74
CA ILE A 323 14.43 -1.91 3.30
C ILE A 323 15.37 -2.90 2.61
N TRP A 324 14.89 -3.55 1.56
CA TRP A 324 15.63 -4.50 0.75
C TRP A 324 15.55 -4.11 -0.71
N ASP A 325 16.68 -4.30 -1.41
CA ASP A 325 16.73 -4.41 -2.87
C ASP A 325 17.73 -5.50 -3.24
N LYS A 326 17.63 -5.98 -4.48
CA LYS A 326 18.45 -7.09 -4.98
C LYS A 326 19.96 -6.86 -4.88
N ASN A 327 20.43 -5.63 -4.98
CA ASN A 327 21.86 -5.31 -5.00
C ASN A 327 22.45 -5.18 -3.60
N SER A 328 21.63 -4.71 -2.65
CA SER A 328 22.08 -4.32 -1.32
C SER A 328 21.66 -5.29 -0.21
N GLY A 329 20.67 -6.15 -0.46
CA GLY A 329 20.08 -6.99 0.57
C GLY A 329 19.29 -6.18 1.61
N ILE A 330 18.95 -6.82 2.72
CA ILE A 330 18.27 -6.19 3.85
C ILE A 330 19.21 -5.19 4.52
N ARG A 331 18.74 -3.97 4.72
CA ARG A 331 19.47 -2.92 5.46
C ARG A 331 18.51 -2.10 6.34
N PRO A 332 19.01 -1.48 7.43
CA PRO A 332 18.17 -0.69 8.32
C PRO A 332 17.56 0.52 7.58
N LEU A 333 16.23 0.64 7.59
CA LEU A 333 15.55 1.74 6.91
C LEU A 333 15.89 3.09 7.55
N ARG A 334 16.03 3.12 8.87
CA ARG A 334 16.43 4.34 9.60
C ARG A 334 17.79 4.88 9.11
N GLN A 335 18.74 3.99 8.80
CA GLN A 335 20.04 4.42 8.28
C GLN A 335 19.89 5.05 6.89
N LEU A 336 19.06 4.47 6.02
CA LEU A 336 18.76 5.07 4.71
C LEU A 336 18.17 6.48 4.87
N PHE A 337 17.22 6.68 5.78
CA PHE A 337 16.66 8.01 6.05
C PHE A 337 17.73 9.01 6.48
N VAL A 338 18.65 8.62 7.37
CA VAL A 338 19.77 9.47 7.80
C VAL A 338 20.71 9.79 6.63
N ASP A 339 21.03 8.80 5.79
CA ASP A 339 21.91 8.97 4.63
C ASP A 339 21.31 9.92 3.58
N LEU A 340 19.97 9.92 3.45
CA LEU A 340 19.20 10.85 2.62
C LEU A 340 19.02 12.23 3.27
N GLY A 341 19.45 12.42 4.51
CA GLY A 341 19.36 13.70 5.23
C GLY A 341 17.97 14.03 5.78
N LEU A 342 17.11 13.03 6.00
CA LEU A 342 15.79 13.22 6.62
C LEU A 342 15.97 13.61 8.09
N ASP A 343 15.16 14.57 8.56
CA ASP A 343 15.13 14.96 9.96
C ASP A 343 14.27 13.99 10.78
N LEU A 344 14.92 13.12 11.53
CA LEU A 344 14.30 12.18 12.47
C LEU A 344 14.46 12.63 13.92
N THR A 345 14.78 13.90 14.18
CA THR A 345 15.07 14.39 15.54
C THR A 345 13.90 14.11 16.46
N GLY A 346 14.13 13.33 17.52
CA GLY A 346 13.12 12.96 18.51
C GLY A 346 12.20 11.80 18.11
N TRP A 347 12.28 11.28 16.88
CA TRP A 347 11.49 10.14 16.43
C TRP A 347 12.10 8.80 16.84
N GLY A 348 11.37 8.04 17.65
CA GLY A 348 11.70 6.70 18.12
C GLY A 348 10.73 5.63 17.61
N ALA A 349 11.07 4.36 17.83
CA ALA A 349 10.21 3.19 17.58
C ALA A 349 9.44 3.26 16.24
N LEU A 350 10.16 3.52 15.15
CA LEU A 350 9.55 3.59 13.83
C LEU A 350 9.07 2.21 13.41
N GLU A 351 7.89 2.18 12.82
CA GLU A 351 7.20 1.04 12.25
C GLU A 351 6.81 1.36 10.82
N VAL A 352 6.93 0.39 9.91
CA VAL A 352 6.55 0.53 8.50
C VAL A 352 5.29 -0.27 8.20
N ALA A 353 4.47 0.23 7.28
CA ALA A 353 3.26 -0.44 6.86
C ALA A 353 3.22 -0.71 5.35
N ASP A 354 3.51 0.30 4.53
CA ASP A 354 3.31 0.22 3.09
C ASP A 354 4.32 1.08 2.32
N ILE A 355 4.54 0.74 1.04
CA ILE A 355 5.38 1.48 0.10
C ILE A 355 4.59 1.74 -1.18
N SER A 356 4.73 2.94 -1.75
CA SER A 356 4.06 3.31 -2.99
C SER A 356 4.53 2.46 -4.16
N ASN A 357 3.68 2.31 -5.18
CA ASN A 357 4.01 1.50 -6.36
C ASN A 357 5.25 2.01 -7.09
N ASP A 358 5.49 3.33 -7.10
CA ASP A 358 6.70 3.92 -7.68
C ASP A 358 7.96 3.73 -6.81
N GLY A 359 7.84 3.09 -5.65
CA GLY A 359 8.94 2.80 -4.72
C GLY A 359 9.50 4.02 -4.00
N SER A 360 8.85 5.19 -4.12
CA SER A 360 9.40 6.46 -3.66
C SER A 360 8.90 6.91 -2.29
N THR A 361 7.77 6.39 -1.83
CA THR A 361 7.08 6.85 -0.62
C THR A 361 6.83 5.68 0.31
N ILE A 362 7.27 5.79 1.57
CA ILE A 362 7.03 4.81 2.62
C ILE A 362 6.15 5.46 3.70
N VAL A 363 5.20 4.69 4.24
CA VAL A 363 4.35 5.14 5.35
C VAL A 363 4.41 4.18 6.52
N GLY A 364 4.05 4.68 7.70
CA GLY A 364 3.91 3.88 8.90
C GLY A 364 3.57 4.73 10.11
N PHE A 365 4.04 4.32 11.28
CA PHE A 365 3.85 5.06 12.53
C PHE A 365 5.08 4.96 13.42
N GLY A 366 5.16 5.80 14.45
CA GLY A 366 6.26 5.76 15.40
C GLY A 366 6.00 6.65 16.60
N VAL A 367 6.98 6.76 17.49
CA VAL A 367 6.90 7.66 18.66
C VAL A 367 7.53 8.99 18.26
N ASN A 368 6.73 10.05 18.25
CA ASN A 368 7.17 11.40 17.88
C ASN A 368 7.96 12.08 19.03
N PRO A 369 8.55 13.28 18.80
CA PRO A 369 9.36 13.98 19.80
C PRO A 369 8.64 14.33 21.11
N ASP A 370 7.31 14.42 21.06
CA ASP A 370 6.46 14.68 22.23
C ASP A 370 6.08 13.39 22.97
N GLY A 371 6.52 12.22 22.48
CA GLY A 371 6.27 10.91 23.07
C GLY A 371 4.95 10.26 22.66
N ASN A 372 4.25 10.80 21.65
CA ASN A 372 2.98 10.27 21.16
C ASN A 372 3.17 9.32 19.99
N ILE A 373 2.25 8.36 19.82
CA ILE A 373 2.21 7.54 18.60
C ILE A 373 1.69 8.41 17.47
N GLU A 374 2.40 8.46 16.35
CA GLU A 374 2.03 9.30 15.22
C GLU A 374 2.32 8.60 13.90
N ALA A 375 1.36 8.67 12.98
CA ALA A 375 1.54 8.26 11.61
C ALA A 375 2.58 9.16 10.93
N TRP A 376 3.37 8.60 10.02
CA TRP A 376 4.35 9.35 9.26
C TRP A 376 4.37 8.92 7.79
N VAL A 377 4.86 9.82 6.96
CA VAL A 377 5.15 9.61 5.54
C VAL A 377 6.58 10.06 5.25
N ALA A 378 7.30 9.28 4.46
CA ALA A 378 8.67 9.56 4.06
C ALA A 378 8.87 9.38 2.55
N GLY A 379 9.47 10.37 1.90
CA GLY A 379 9.95 10.25 0.52
C GLY A 379 11.41 9.86 0.49
N ILE A 380 11.74 8.82 -0.27
CA ILE A 380 13.08 8.23 -0.36
C ILE A 380 13.75 8.37 -1.73
N ASN A 381 13.20 9.22 -2.60
CA ASN A 381 13.83 9.50 -3.90
C ASN A 381 15.24 10.03 -3.70
N ASP A 382 16.19 9.39 -4.37
CA ASP A 382 17.56 9.87 -4.41
C ASP A 382 17.61 11.19 -5.20
N THR A 383 17.81 12.29 -4.49
CA THR A 383 18.01 13.62 -5.10
C THR A 383 19.31 13.70 -5.92
N GLN A 384 20.17 12.67 -5.87
CA GLN A 384 21.39 12.56 -6.66
C GLN A 384 21.19 11.86 -8.01
N ALA A 385 20.05 11.19 -8.23
CA ALA A 385 19.70 10.63 -9.53
C ALA A 385 19.17 11.73 -10.46
N VAL A 386 20.03 12.70 -10.81
CA VAL A 386 19.86 13.45 -12.05
C VAL A 386 19.87 12.38 -13.15
N PRO A 387 18.80 12.20 -13.96
CA PRO A 387 18.91 11.34 -15.11
C PRO A 387 20.06 11.90 -15.96
N GLU A 388 21.15 11.13 -16.07
CA GLU A 388 22.18 11.37 -17.08
C GLU A 388 21.41 11.70 -18.37
N PRO A 389 21.57 12.90 -18.95
CA PRO A 389 20.82 13.26 -20.14
C PRO A 389 21.14 12.19 -21.16
N SER A 390 20.16 11.31 -21.40
CA SER A 390 20.29 10.22 -22.35
C SER A 390 20.88 10.82 -23.62
N SER A 391 22.03 10.31 -24.00
CA SER A 391 22.83 10.82 -25.09
C SER A 391 22.03 10.73 -26.37
N VAL A 392 21.30 11.80 -26.71
CA VAL A 392 20.77 12.04 -28.05
C VAL A 392 21.95 12.47 -28.90
N LEU A 393 22.79 11.49 -29.25
CA LEU A 393 23.60 11.52 -30.45
C LEU A 393 22.65 11.32 -31.64
N GLY A 394 21.85 12.34 -31.91
CA GLY A 394 21.02 12.48 -33.10
C GLY A 394 21.64 13.53 -34.02
N LEU A 395 22.59 13.08 -34.83
CA LEU A 395 23.22 13.84 -35.89
C LEU A 395 22.17 14.48 -36.82
N LEU A 396 22.07 15.81 -36.83
CA LEU A 396 21.46 16.55 -37.95
C LEU A 396 22.36 17.74 -38.30
N ALA A 397 23.31 17.46 -39.18
CA ALA A 397 23.93 18.46 -40.02
C ALA A 397 22.91 18.96 -41.05
N LEU A 398 22.66 20.27 -41.07
CA LEU A 398 22.18 21.10 -42.19
C LEU A 398 22.26 22.54 -41.65
N GLY A 399 23.29 23.32 -41.99
CA GLY A 399 23.38 23.96 -43.29
C GLY A 399 23.33 25.48 -43.06
N SER A 400 24.50 26.08 -42.97
CA SER A 400 24.73 27.52 -42.88
C SER A 400 23.96 28.30 -43.95
N PHE A 401 23.13 29.27 -43.54
CA PHE A 401 22.71 30.36 -44.43
C PHE A 401 23.57 31.59 -44.18
N GLY A 402 24.37 31.90 -45.21
CA GLY A 402 25.28 33.02 -45.27
C GLY A 402 24.54 34.36 -45.35
N ILE A 403 25.15 35.34 -44.70
CA ILE A 403 24.89 36.77 -44.82
C ILE A 403 25.19 37.21 -46.26
N GLY A 404 24.17 37.64 -46.99
CA GLY A 404 24.31 38.28 -48.30
C GLY A 404 23.90 39.75 -48.23
N LEU A 405 24.90 40.64 -48.11
CA LEU A 405 24.73 42.07 -48.37
C LEU A 405 24.40 42.32 -49.85
N GLY A 406 23.32 43.06 -50.11
CA GLY A 406 22.97 43.56 -51.45
C GLY A 406 22.38 44.96 -51.40
N LEU A 407 23.16 45.95 -51.81
CA LEU A 407 22.83 47.38 -51.86
C LEU A 407 21.86 47.76 -53.00
N LYS A 408 20.93 48.66 -52.67
CA LYS A 408 20.31 49.77 -53.47
C LYS A 408 19.68 49.47 -54.85
N LYS A 409 18.41 49.88 -55.01
CA LYS A 409 18.04 51.17 -55.64
C LYS A 409 16.56 51.51 -55.46
N ALA A 410 16.30 52.76 -55.08
CA ALA A 410 14.99 53.39 -55.13
C ALA A 410 14.58 53.70 -56.58
N LYS A 411 13.28 53.61 -56.88
CA LYS A 411 12.61 54.51 -57.82
C LYS A 411 11.14 54.71 -57.41
N LYS A 412 10.76 55.98 -57.34
CA LYS A 412 9.40 56.51 -57.21
C LYS A 412 8.56 56.15 -58.43
N SER A 413 7.29 55.81 -58.20
CA SER A 413 6.12 56.57 -58.66
C SER A 413 4.93 56.18 -57.81
#